data_AF-A0A951T7N4-F1
#
_entry.id   AF-A0A951T7N4-F1
#
_cell.length_a   1.000
_cell.length_b   1.000
_cell.length_c   1.000
_cell.angle_alpha   90.00
_cell.angle_beta   90.00
_cell.angle_gamma   90.00
#
_symmetry.space_group_name_H-M   'P 1'
#
loop_
_entity.id
_entity.type
_entity.pdbx_description
1 polymer ?
#
loop_
_entity_poly.entity_id
_entity_poly.type
_entity_poly.pdbx_seq_one_letter_code
_entity_poly.pdbx_strand_id
1 'polypeptide(L)'
;MRCKNSPRSGDAGVALLTAVIFISVSVLVITAITARHLQQRLLVDQYQIYQTAFDAVEAAHMQSKALLDSGNSGIIGLQGWTPVYDANNNLVLPPFDSQDANPATLASLPGAEFMSYVVNWGNDGRDSNGDGAVDNAIEQGMFSIHSVARFQGVERRVESVYRASNVNAWQNAIFAGNGQTGGLINGNVSIYGSVHLLGNNIALGNPAITSLDTSMELSGTSLIHNNYEGMPNYLRSRVPNPSTTLVGGKQVQTLSAKLRVKRGLIGMSGNSEIGEPNNPANNLKELMDGIYVNHGWTG
;
A
#
# COMPACT_ATOMS: atom_id res chain seq x y z
N MET A 1 -44.77 82.83 -34.50
CA MET A 1 -44.74 81.68 -35.43
C MET A 1 -43.71 80.68 -34.93
N ARG A 2 -44.12 79.58 -34.29
CA ARG A 2 -43.23 78.47 -33.92
C ARG A 2 -44.04 77.18 -34.02
N CYS A 3 -43.91 76.48 -35.14
CA CYS A 3 -44.59 75.21 -35.39
C CYS A 3 -44.11 74.16 -34.40
N LYS A 4 -45.07 73.56 -33.69
CA LYS A 4 -44.85 72.45 -32.77
C LYS A 4 -44.97 71.15 -33.57
N ASN A 5 -43.83 70.53 -33.89
CA ASN A 5 -43.79 69.23 -34.54
C ASN A 5 -44.32 68.17 -33.56
N SER A 6 -45.45 67.54 -33.90
CA SER A 6 -45.95 66.34 -33.25
C SER A 6 -45.13 65.13 -33.74
N PRO A 7 -44.59 64.28 -32.85
CA PRO A 7 -43.89 63.07 -33.26
C PRO A 7 -44.90 62.08 -33.87
N ARG A 8 -44.51 61.48 -35.01
CA ARG A 8 -45.31 60.55 -35.83
C ARG A 8 -45.56 59.23 -35.08
N SER A 9 -46.79 58.73 -35.12
CA SER A 9 -47.25 57.50 -34.44
C SER A 9 -46.60 56.18 -34.91
N GLY A 10 -45.84 56.19 -36.01
CA GLY A 10 -45.13 55.02 -36.54
C GLY A 10 -43.91 54.59 -35.73
N ASP A 11 -43.23 55.54 -35.06
CA ASP A 11 -42.00 55.26 -34.31
C ASP A 11 -42.28 54.56 -32.98
N ALA A 12 -43.48 54.75 -32.40
CA ALA A 12 -43.89 54.12 -31.16
C ALA A 12 -44.11 52.59 -31.30
N GLY A 13 -44.60 52.13 -32.46
CA GLY A 13 -44.80 50.70 -32.72
C GLY A 13 -43.47 49.95 -32.91
N VAL A 14 -42.52 50.56 -33.60
CA VAL A 14 -41.17 50.01 -33.78
C VAL A 14 -40.41 50.00 -32.45
N ALA A 15 -40.55 51.05 -31.62
CA ALA A 15 -39.97 51.11 -30.29
C ALA A 15 -40.53 50.05 -29.32
N LEU A 16 -41.82 49.74 -29.41
CA LEU A 16 -42.42 48.67 -28.61
C LEU A 16 -41.90 47.30 -29.05
N LEU A 17 -41.82 47.05 -30.36
CA LEU A 17 -41.32 45.78 -30.90
C LEU A 17 -39.85 45.55 -30.50
N THR A 18 -39.00 46.57 -30.61
CA THR A 18 -37.59 46.47 -30.21
C THR A 18 -37.44 46.25 -28.70
N ALA A 19 -38.26 46.91 -27.87
CA ALA A 19 -38.27 46.67 -26.43
C ALA A 19 -38.69 45.23 -26.09
N VAL A 20 -39.73 44.70 -26.74
CA VAL A 20 -40.19 43.32 -26.53
C VAL A 20 -39.12 42.31 -26.95
N ILE A 21 -38.46 42.51 -28.10
CA ILE A 21 -37.35 41.66 -28.53
C ILE A 21 -36.21 41.71 -27.52
N PHE A 22 -35.84 42.90 -27.04
CA PHE A 22 -34.73 43.06 -26.09
C PHE A 22 -35.01 42.40 -24.73
N ILE A 23 -36.24 42.55 -24.22
CA ILE A 23 -36.72 41.88 -23.00
C ILE A 23 -36.73 40.37 -23.21
N SER A 24 -37.24 39.88 -24.35
CA SER A 24 -37.30 38.44 -24.64
C SER A 24 -35.92 37.81 -24.72
N VAL A 25 -34.97 38.47 -25.39
CA VAL A 25 -33.57 38.03 -25.45
C VAL A 25 -32.93 38.06 -24.07
N SER A 26 -33.18 39.10 -23.28
CA SER A 26 -32.64 39.23 -21.93
C SER A 26 -33.16 38.12 -21.00
N VAL A 27 -34.46 37.81 -21.06
CA VAL A 27 -35.05 36.69 -20.29
C VAL A 27 -34.43 35.36 -20.72
N LEU A 28 -34.31 35.10 -22.02
CA LEU A 28 -33.71 33.85 -22.53
C LEU A 28 -32.26 33.69 -22.05
N VAL A 29 -31.47 34.77 -22.10
CA VAL A 29 -30.08 34.77 -21.61
C VAL A 29 -30.03 34.50 -20.10
N ILE A 30 -30.89 35.15 -19.30
CA ILE A 30 -30.95 34.92 -17.85
C ILE A 30 -31.32 33.46 -17.56
N THR A 31 -32.33 32.90 -18.25
CA THR A 31 -32.73 31.50 -18.07
C THR A 31 -31.60 30.54 -18.44
N ALA A 32 -30.89 30.78 -19.55
CA ALA A 32 -29.77 29.96 -19.97
C ALA A 32 -28.59 30.01 -18.98
N ILE A 33 -28.24 31.19 -18.47
CA ILE A 33 -27.18 31.36 -17.46
C ILE A 33 -27.59 30.67 -16.16
N THR A 34 -28.86 30.80 -15.74
CA THR A 34 -29.38 30.16 -14.53
C THR A 34 -29.32 28.65 -14.64
N ALA A 35 -29.77 28.09 -15.76
CA ALA A 35 -29.71 26.65 -16.03
C ALA A 35 -28.27 26.13 -15.99
N ARG A 36 -27.33 26.85 -16.63
CA ARG A 36 -25.91 26.51 -16.61
C ARG A 36 -25.32 26.58 -15.20
N HIS A 37 -25.67 27.60 -14.41
CA HIS A 37 -25.17 27.75 -13.06
C HIS A 37 -25.68 26.65 -12.12
N LEU A 38 -26.96 26.26 -12.25
CA LEU A 38 -27.52 25.12 -11.52
C LEU A 38 -26.82 23.81 -11.90
N GLN A 39 -26.59 23.56 -13.18
CA GLN A 39 -25.88 22.37 -13.63
C GLN A 39 -24.45 22.31 -13.10
N GLN A 40 -23.72 23.43 -13.13
CA GLN A 40 -22.37 23.51 -12.57
C GLN A 40 -22.37 23.24 -11.06
N ARG A 41 -23.34 23.78 -10.32
CA ARG A 41 -23.48 23.53 -8.89
C ARG A 41 -23.72 22.04 -8.60
N LEU A 42 -24.63 21.40 -9.32
CA LEU A 42 -24.91 19.97 -9.16
C LEU A 42 -23.68 19.10 -9.43
N LEU A 43 -22.88 19.44 -10.44
CA LEU A 43 -21.64 18.72 -10.73
C LEU A 43 -20.60 18.89 -9.62
N VAL A 44 -20.47 20.10 -9.06
CA VAL A 44 -19.56 20.36 -7.94
C VAL A 44 -20.02 19.62 -6.69
N ASP A 45 -21.31 19.66 -6.36
CA ASP A 45 -21.88 18.97 -5.21
C ASP A 45 -21.67 17.46 -5.33
N GLN A 46 -21.92 16.88 -6.51
CA GLN A 46 -21.75 15.45 -6.75
C GLN A 46 -20.27 15.03 -6.73
N TYR A 47 -19.37 15.87 -7.26
CA TYR A 47 -17.93 15.66 -7.14
C TYR A 47 -17.48 15.64 -5.67
N GLN A 48 -17.98 16.58 -4.87
CA GLN A 48 -17.68 16.65 -3.44
C GLN A 48 -18.14 15.38 -2.71
N ILE A 49 -19.36 14.90 -2.98
CA ILE A 49 -19.87 13.65 -2.40
C ILE A 49 -18.97 12.46 -2.77
N TYR A 50 -18.57 12.35 -4.03
CA TYR A 50 -17.69 11.27 -4.49
C TYR A 50 -16.31 11.33 -3.86
N GLN A 51 -15.72 12.53 -3.75
CA GLN A 51 -14.44 12.73 -3.10
C GLN A 51 -14.52 12.37 -1.62
N THR A 52 -15.53 12.85 -0.90
CA THR A 52 -15.71 12.53 0.52
C THR A 52 -15.92 11.04 0.77
N ALA A 53 -16.70 10.34 -0.07
CA ALA A 53 -16.84 8.89 0.02
C ALA A 53 -15.51 8.16 -0.23
N PHE A 54 -14.66 8.70 -1.11
CA PHE A 54 -13.33 8.15 -1.38
C PHE A 54 -12.37 8.37 -0.20
N ASP A 55 -12.31 9.58 0.34
CA ASP A 55 -11.49 9.90 1.52
C ASP A 55 -11.91 9.05 2.73
N ALA A 56 -13.21 8.77 2.87
CA ALA A 56 -13.73 7.90 3.92
C ALA A 56 -13.29 6.44 3.77
N VAL A 57 -13.30 5.88 2.55
CA VAL A 57 -12.83 4.49 2.35
C VAL A 57 -11.31 4.38 2.51
N GLU A 58 -10.56 5.43 2.13
CA GLU A 58 -9.11 5.48 2.39
C GLU A 58 -8.82 5.52 3.89
N ALA A 59 -9.56 6.33 4.65
CA ALA A 59 -9.42 6.38 6.09
C ALA A 59 -9.76 5.04 6.76
N ALA A 60 -10.84 4.39 6.33
CA ALA A 60 -11.22 3.04 6.76
C ALA A 60 -10.08 2.04 6.56
N HIS A 61 -9.48 2.08 5.36
CA HIS A 61 -8.39 1.21 4.96
C HIS A 61 -7.13 1.45 5.80
N MET A 62 -6.73 2.71 5.96
CA MET A 62 -5.55 3.08 6.76
C MET A 62 -5.73 2.68 8.23
N GLN A 63 -6.92 2.87 8.78
CA GLN A 63 -7.21 2.50 10.16
C GLN A 63 -7.19 0.98 10.35
N SER A 64 -7.80 0.22 9.42
CA SER A 64 -7.78 -1.24 9.43
C SER A 64 -6.34 -1.77 9.37
N LYS A 65 -5.54 -1.24 8.45
CA LYS A 65 -4.13 -1.59 8.32
C LYS A 65 -3.35 -1.30 9.60
N ALA A 66 -3.52 -0.12 10.20
CA ALA A 66 -2.82 0.24 11.44
C ALA A 66 -3.20 -0.68 12.61
N LEU A 67 -4.47 -1.10 12.69
CA LEU A 67 -4.93 -2.08 13.66
C LEU A 67 -4.28 -3.46 13.41
N LEU A 68 -4.19 -3.89 12.15
CA LEU A 68 -3.51 -5.13 11.79
C LEU A 68 -2.01 -5.09 12.14
N ASP A 69 -1.33 -3.99 11.83
CA ASP A 69 0.10 -3.77 12.14
C ASP A 69 0.38 -3.76 13.66
N SER A 70 -0.60 -3.39 14.48
CA SER A 70 -0.51 -3.42 15.95
C SER A 70 -0.86 -4.78 16.56
N GLY A 71 -1.15 -5.79 15.74
CA GLY A 71 -1.50 -7.15 16.19
C GLY A 71 -2.97 -7.34 16.55
N ASN A 72 -3.84 -6.37 16.22
CA ASN A 72 -5.29 -6.53 16.33
C ASN A 72 -5.86 -7.18 15.06
N SER A 73 -7.15 -7.50 15.05
CA SER A 73 -7.80 -8.14 13.89
C SER A 73 -7.88 -7.27 12.64
N GLY A 74 -7.74 -5.94 12.78
CA GLY A 74 -7.96 -4.99 11.68
C GLY A 74 -9.44 -4.82 11.26
N ILE A 75 -10.36 -5.55 11.89
CA ILE A 75 -11.79 -5.52 11.56
C ILE A 75 -12.45 -4.31 12.22
N ILE A 76 -13.18 -3.54 11.42
CA ILE A 76 -13.90 -2.33 11.85
C ILE A 76 -15.36 -2.46 11.44
N GLY A 77 -16.27 -2.37 12.42
CA GLY A 77 -17.71 -2.34 12.20
C GLY A 77 -18.34 -3.66 11.74
N LEU A 78 -17.55 -4.73 11.67
CA LEU A 78 -17.98 -6.08 11.28
C LEU A 78 -17.53 -7.12 12.31
N GLN A 79 -17.43 -6.72 13.58
CA GLN A 79 -17.02 -7.63 14.65
C GLN A 79 -18.11 -8.69 14.87
N GLY A 80 -17.76 -9.95 14.68
CA GLY A 80 -18.68 -11.09 14.80
C GLY A 80 -19.46 -11.41 13.51
N TRP A 81 -19.32 -10.62 12.45
CA TRP A 81 -19.86 -10.96 11.14
C TRP A 81 -19.10 -12.15 10.54
N THR A 82 -19.85 -13.10 9.96
CA THR A 82 -19.28 -14.27 9.29
C THR A 82 -19.13 -13.98 7.79
N PRO A 83 -17.93 -14.16 7.21
CA PRO A 83 -17.66 -13.76 5.84
C PRO A 83 -18.45 -14.61 4.84
N VAL A 84 -19.08 -13.93 3.88
CA VAL A 84 -19.82 -14.54 2.76
C VAL A 84 -19.04 -14.32 1.47
N TYR A 85 -19.02 -15.31 0.59
CA TYR A 85 -18.26 -15.26 -0.66
C TYR A 85 -19.17 -15.56 -1.85
N ASP A 86 -18.87 -14.93 -2.99
CA ASP A 86 -19.57 -15.17 -4.25
C ASP A 86 -19.09 -16.46 -4.95
N ALA A 87 -19.69 -16.78 -6.10
CA ALA A 87 -19.32 -17.96 -6.90
C ALA A 87 -17.87 -17.92 -7.45
N ASN A 88 -17.25 -16.73 -7.46
CA ASN A 88 -15.87 -16.51 -7.89
C ASN A 88 -14.91 -16.43 -6.70
N ASN A 89 -15.37 -16.80 -5.49
CA ASN A 89 -14.61 -16.76 -4.25
C ASN A 89 -14.20 -15.35 -3.78
N ASN A 90 -14.87 -14.29 -4.25
CA ASN A 90 -14.65 -12.94 -3.75
C ASN A 90 -15.47 -12.70 -2.47
N LEU A 91 -14.89 -12.00 -1.50
CA LEU A 91 -15.60 -11.59 -0.29
C LEU A 91 -16.75 -10.63 -0.65
N VAL A 92 -17.94 -10.90 -0.12
CA VAL A 92 -19.13 -10.04 -0.22
C VAL A 92 -19.39 -9.44 1.16
N LEU A 93 -19.10 -8.14 1.29
CA LEU A 93 -19.39 -7.40 2.52
C LEU A 93 -20.91 -7.22 2.69
N PRO A 94 -21.42 -7.19 3.94
CA PRO A 94 -22.84 -7.01 4.17
C PRO A 94 -23.24 -5.56 3.86
N PRO A 95 -24.51 -5.29 3.54
CA PRO A 95 -25.01 -3.92 3.42
C PRO A 95 -24.85 -3.15 4.74
N PHE A 96 -24.65 -1.83 4.65
CA PHE A 96 -24.52 -0.94 5.82
C PHE A 96 -25.73 -0.98 6.76
N ASP A 97 -26.93 -1.23 6.23
CA ASP A 97 -28.18 -1.26 7.00
C ASP A 97 -28.53 -2.65 7.53
N SER A 98 -27.62 -3.63 7.39
CA SER A 98 -27.81 -4.97 7.93
C SER A 98 -27.57 -5.01 9.45
N GLN A 99 -28.19 -5.97 10.15
CA GLN A 99 -28.03 -6.13 11.60
C GLN A 99 -26.60 -6.54 11.99
N ASP A 100 -25.85 -7.15 11.06
CA ASP A 100 -24.48 -7.59 11.28
C ASP A 100 -23.44 -6.48 11.04
N ALA A 101 -23.88 -5.33 10.49
CA ALA A 101 -23.04 -4.17 10.25
C ALA A 101 -23.22 -3.14 11.39
N ASN A 102 -22.10 -2.75 11.99
CA ASN A 102 -22.00 -1.65 12.95
C ASN A 102 -20.99 -0.60 12.45
N PRO A 103 -21.32 0.16 11.39
CA PRO A 103 -20.36 1.06 10.74
C PRO A 103 -19.76 2.09 11.70
N ALA A 104 -18.46 2.34 11.56
CA ALA A 104 -17.77 3.40 12.29
C ALA A 104 -17.93 4.75 11.58
N THR A 105 -17.70 5.84 12.31
CA THR A 105 -17.72 7.22 11.79
C THR A 105 -16.45 7.97 12.19
N LEU A 106 -16.09 9.00 11.43
CA LEU A 106 -14.94 9.87 11.72
C LEU A 106 -15.41 11.26 12.13
N ALA A 107 -14.85 11.78 13.22
CA ALA A 107 -15.13 13.15 13.65
C ALA A 107 -14.71 14.20 12.60
N SER A 108 -13.68 13.90 11.80
CA SER A 108 -13.21 14.76 10.70
C SER A 108 -14.09 14.71 9.46
N LEU A 109 -14.89 13.65 9.27
CA LEU A 109 -15.79 13.45 8.12
C LEU A 109 -17.21 13.13 8.64
N PRO A 110 -17.94 14.13 9.16
CA PRO A 110 -19.25 13.90 9.75
C PRO A 110 -20.24 13.37 8.73
N GLY A 111 -20.96 12.30 9.08
CA GLY A 111 -21.95 11.65 8.21
C GLY A 111 -21.37 10.63 7.23
N ALA A 112 -20.05 10.43 7.20
CA ALA A 112 -19.44 9.30 6.51
C ALA A 112 -19.40 8.08 7.43
N GLU A 113 -19.90 6.97 6.93
CA GLU A 113 -19.91 5.68 7.60
C GLU A 113 -18.94 4.75 6.88
N PHE A 114 -18.19 3.93 7.61
CA PHE A 114 -17.27 2.98 7.02
C PHE A 114 -17.11 1.71 7.83
N MET A 115 -16.70 0.65 7.16
CA MET A 115 -16.39 -0.64 7.75
C MET A 115 -15.26 -1.31 6.98
N SER A 116 -14.58 -2.23 7.63
CA SER A 116 -13.48 -2.96 7.04
C SER A 116 -13.40 -4.37 7.59
N TYR A 117 -13.09 -5.33 6.72
CA TYR A 117 -12.88 -6.73 7.09
C TYR A 117 -11.53 -7.20 6.58
N VAL A 118 -10.84 -7.98 7.41
CA VAL A 118 -9.54 -8.56 7.09
C VAL A 118 -9.67 -10.07 6.96
N VAL A 119 -9.23 -10.61 5.83
CA VAL A 119 -9.13 -12.06 5.60
C VAL A 119 -7.66 -12.45 5.73
N ASN A 120 -7.39 -13.50 6.51
CA ASN A 120 -6.07 -14.11 6.61
C ASN A 120 -6.03 -15.36 5.75
N TRP A 121 -5.21 -15.35 4.70
CA TRP A 121 -5.20 -16.42 3.70
C TRP A 121 -4.53 -17.69 4.21
N GLY A 122 -3.73 -17.61 5.28
CA GLY A 122 -2.98 -18.76 5.78
C GLY A 122 -3.77 -19.69 6.70
N ASN A 123 -5.02 -19.36 7.02
CA ASN A 123 -5.85 -20.15 7.94
C ASN A 123 -7.36 -19.98 7.73
N ASP A 124 -7.79 -19.56 6.54
CA ASP A 124 -9.20 -19.37 6.22
C ASP A 124 -9.83 -20.62 5.58
N GLY A 125 -9.05 -21.67 5.33
CA GLY A 125 -9.53 -22.90 4.72
C GLY A 125 -9.85 -22.73 3.24
N ARG A 126 -9.30 -21.72 2.58
CA ARG A 126 -9.54 -21.41 1.17
C ARG A 126 -8.25 -21.38 0.37
N ASP A 127 -8.41 -21.57 -0.93
CA ASP A 127 -7.40 -21.25 -1.94
C ASP A 127 -7.67 -19.82 -2.40
N SER A 128 -7.00 -18.87 -1.74
CA SER A 128 -7.18 -17.43 -1.97
C SER A 128 -6.34 -16.92 -3.14
N ASN A 129 -5.32 -17.66 -3.55
CA ASN A 129 -4.45 -17.28 -4.67
C ASN A 129 -4.79 -18.01 -5.99
N GLY A 130 -5.70 -19.00 -5.96
CA GLY A 130 -6.19 -19.76 -7.10
C GLY A 130 -5.22 -20.82 -7.62
N ASP A 131 -4.27 -21.29 -6.82
CA ASP A 131 -3.24 -22.25 -7.22
C ASP A 131 -3.63 -23.72 -7.01
N GLY A 132 -4.83 -23.97 -6.49
CA GLY A 132 -5.40 -25.29 -6.23
C GLY A 132 -4.99 -25.90 -4.89
N ALA A 133 -4.16 -25.21 -4.08
CA ALA A 133 -3.80 -25.65 -2.73
C ALA A 133 -4.39 -24.70 -1.68
N VAL A 134 -5.07 -25.29 -0.70
CA VAL A 134 -5.69 -24.57 0.42
C VAL A 134 -4.69 -24.34 1.55
N ASP A 135 -4.68 -23.13 2.12
CA ASP A 135 -3.84 -22.70 3.25
C ASP A 135 -2.36 -23.07 3.08
N ASN A 136 -1.83 -22.84 1.89
CA ASN A 136 -0.48 -23.30 1.55
C ASN A 136 0.61 -22.38 2.14
N ALA A 137 1.88 -22.81 2.06
CA ALA A 137 3.00 -22.04 2.63
C ALA A 137 3.17 -20.64 2.00
N ILE A 138 2.67 -20.41 0.78
CA ILE A 138 2.74 -19.11 0.09
C ILE A 138 1.69 -18.15 0.65
N GLU A 139 0.53 -18.67 1.04
CA GLU A 139 -0.59 -17.94 1.67
C GLU A 139 -0.32 -17.60 3.14
N GLN A 140 0.61 -18.31 3.79
CA GLN A 140 1.02 -17.95 5.15
C GLN A 140 1.57 -16.53 5.23
N GLY A 141 0.94 -15.74 6.10
CA GLY A 141 1.25 -14.32 6.30
C GLY A 141 0.71 -13.41 5.21
N MET A 142 -0.15 -13.90 4.31
CA MET A 142 -0.90 -13.07 3.37
C MET A 142 -2.23 -12.64 3.99
N PHE A 143 -2.60 -11.38 3.78
CA PHE A 143 -3.84 -10.80 4.27
C PHE A 143 -4.50 -9.96 3.18
N SER A 144 -5.81 -10.04 3.02
CA SER A 144 -6.57 -9.07 2.24
C SER A 144 -7.40 -8.18 3.16
N ILE A 145 -7.35 -6.88 2.91
CA ILE A 145 -8.16 -5.87 3.60
C ILE A 145 -9.23 -5.42 2.62
N HIS A 146 -10.49 -5.59 2.98
CA HIS A 146 -11.64 -5.12 2.20
C HIS A 146 -12.33 -4.01 2.99
N SER A 147 -12.23 -2.79 2.48
CA SER A 147 -12.77 -1.60 3.11
C SER A 147 -13.91 -1.03 2.27
N VAL A 148 -14.96 -0.55 2.92
CA VAL A 148 -16.08 0.10 2.25
C VAL A 148 -16.54 1.31 3.07
N ALA A 149 -16.89 2.39 2.39
CA ALA A 149 -17.46 3.58 3.00
C ALA A 149 -18.70 4.06 2.24
N ARG A 150 -19.60 4.71 2.97
CA ARG A 150 -20.85 5.29 2.49
C ARG A 150 -20.94 6.76 2.91
N PHE A 151 -21.25 7.63 1.97
CA PHE A 151 -21.55 9.05 2.24
C PHE A 151 -22.67 9.54 1.32
N GLN A 152 -23.76 10.06 1.91
CA GLN A 152 -24.94 10.56 1.19
C GLN A 152 -25.46 9.62 0.08
N GLY A 153 -25.50 8.31 0.37
CA GLY A 153 -25.98 7.28 -0.55
C GLY A 153 -24.98 6.82 -1.62
N VAL A 154 -23.77 7.39 -1.66
CA VAL A 154 -22.68 6.91 -2.50
C VAL A 154 -21.82 5.94 -1.69
N GLU A 155 -21.59 4.76 -2.25
CA GLU A 155 -20.69 3.75 -1.68
C GLU A 155 -19.41 3.61 -2.50
N ARG A 156 -18.29 3.41 -1.80
CA ARG A 156 -16.97 3.12 -2.38
C ARG A 156 -16.35 1.95 -1.67
N ARG A 157 -15.78 1.01 -2.44
CA ARG A 157 -15.10 -0.18 -1.94
C ARG A 157 -13.66 -0.20 -2.44
N VAL A 158 -12.73 -0.59 -1.57
CA VAL A 158 -11.32 -0.78 -1.86
C VAL A 158 -10.89 -2.14 -1.32
N GLU A 159 -10.03 -2.81 -2.08
CA GLU A 159 -9.40 -4.06 -1.69
C GLU A 159 -7.89 -3.94 -1.83
N SER A 160 -7.16 -4.53 -0.90
CA SER A 160 -5.70 -4.57 -0.96
C SER A 160 -5.18 -5.86 -0.36
N VAL A 161 -4.21 -6.47 -1.04
CA VAL A 161 -3.54 -7.70 -0.59
C VAL A 161 -2.15 -7.35 -0.07
N TYR A 162 -1.83 -7.85 1.12
CA TYR A 162 -0.59 -7.62 1.83
C TYR A 162 0.11 -8.93 2.18
N ARG A 163 1.43 -8.88 2.25
CA ARG A 163 2.25 -9.91 2.90
C ARG A 163 2.83 -9.33 4.18
N ALA A 164 2.46 -9.89 5.32
CA ALA A 164 3.10 -9.60 6.59
C ALA A 164 4.51 -10.20 6.57
N SER A 165 5.45 -9.44 7.11
CA SER A 165 6.81 -9.92 7.32
C SER A 165 7.33 -9.42 8.66
N ASN A 166 7.97 -10.31 9.41
CA ASN A 166 8.58 -9.89 10.66
C ASN A 166 9.82 -9.03 10.36
N VAL A 167 9.81 -7.81 10.87
CA VAL A 167 10.91 -6.84 10.74
C VAL A 167 11.61 -6.55 12.07
N ASN A 168 11.37 -7.36 13.10
CA ASN A 168 12.02 -7.19 14.39
C ASN A 168 13.55 -7.08 14.25
N ALA A 169 14.17 -6.29 15.13
CA ALA A 169 15.62 -6.13 15.12
C ALA A 169 16.33 -7.45 15.47
N TRP A 170 15.68 -8.29 16.28
CA TRP A 170 16.23 -9.53 16.83
C TRP A 170 16.22 -10.74 15.88
N GLN A 171 15.46 -10.71 14.78
CA GLN A 171 15.51 -11.76 13.74
C GLN A 171 16.45 -11.35 12.60
N ASN A 172 17.61 -10.80 12.97
CA ASN A 172 18.72 -10.54 12.06
C ASN A 172 20.00 -11.08 12.69
N ALA A 173 20.88 -11.63 11.86
CA ALA A 173 22.25 -11.91 12.25
C ALA A 173 23.00 -10.60 12.54
N ILE A 174 22.71 -9.55 11.76
CA ILE A 174 23.23 -8.20 11.99
C ILE A 174 22.10 -7.17 11.86
N PHE A 175 21.94 -6.34 12.88
CA PHE A 175 21.13 -5.12 12.83
C PHE A 175 22.03 -3.92 13.16
N ALA A 176 22.24 -3.03 12.19
CA ALA A 176 23.18 -1.91 12.34
C ALA A 176 22.48 -0.55 12.18
N GLY A 177 22.70 0.34 13.14
CA GLY A 177 22.13 1.69 13.20
C GLY A 177 22.98 2.74 12.49
N ASN A 178 23.81 3.45 13.26
CA ASN A 178 24.62 4.57 12.76
C ASN A 178 26.01 4.14 12.25
N GLY A 179 26.55 2.99 12.67
CA GLY A 179 27.90 2.56 12.26
C GLY A 179 29.02 3.57 12.59
N GLN A 180 30.23 3.28 12.09
CA GLN A 180 31.39 4.19 12.13
C GLN A 180 31.43 5.02 10.83
N THR A 181 32.16 6.13 10.83
CA THR A 181 32.48 6.87 9.59
C THR A 181 33.18 5.95 8.60
N GLY A 182 32.64 5.84 7.38
CA GLY A 182 33.21 5.02 6.30
C GLY A 182 32.49 3.69 6.02
N GLY A 183 31.38 3.39 6.70
CA GLY A 183 30.52 2.23 6.41
C GLY A 183 30.06 1.50 7.68
N LEU A 184 28.94 0.76 7.59
CA LEU A 184 28.40 -0.02 8.72
C LEU A 184 29.03 -1.40 8.79
N ILE A 185 29.33 -2.00 7.63
CA ILE A 185 30.06 -3.26 7.50
C ILE A 185 31.20 -3.02 6.53
N ASN A 186 32.43 -3.04 7.05
CA ASN A 186 33.65 -2.87 6.28
C ASN A 186 34.59 -4.07 6.49
N GLY A 187 34.98 -4.70 5.38
CA GLY A 187 35.93 -5.80 5.37
C GLY A 187 35.29 -7.17 5.11
N ASN A 188 36.14 -8.20 5.12
CA ASN A 188 35.72 -9.54 4.76
C ASN A 188 34.99 -10.24 5.91
N VAL A 189 33.69 -10.45 5.77
CA VAL A 189 32.83 -11.11 6.75
C VAL A 189 31.95 -12.16 6.08
N SER A 190 31.75 -13.29 6.76
CA SER A 190 30.80 -14.33 6.37
C SER A 190 29.62 -14.32 7.34
N ILE A 191 28.43 -14.02 6.82
CA ILE A 191 27.21 -13.84 7.59
C ILE A 191 26.20 -14.90 7.17
N TYR A 192 25.64 -15.62 8.14
CA TYR A 192 24.60 -16.61 7.90
C TYR A 192 23.31 -16.15 8.59
N GLY A 193 22.39 -15.58 7.81
CA GLY A 193 21.13 -15.00 8.29
C GLY A 193 20.85 -13.59 7.76
N SER A 194 19.72 -13.00 8.20
CA SER A 194 19.29 -11.67 7.74
C SER A 194 20.21 -10.54 8.19
N VAL A 195 20.35 -9.52 7.34
CA VAL A 195 21.12 -8.30 7.62
C VAL A 195 20.21 -7.09 7.41
N HIS A 196 20.15 -6.20 8.40
CA HIS A 196 19.37 -4.97 8.33
C HIS A 196 20.21 -3.76 8.72
N LEU A 197 20.40 -2.84 7.77
CA LEU A 197 21.19 -1.62 7.91
C LEU A 197 20.30 -0.39 7.80
N LEU A 198 20.33 0.48 8.83
CA LEU A 198 19.58 1.73 8.84
C LEU A 198 20.30 2.87 8.12
N GLY A 199 21.63 2.94 8.25
CA GLY A 199 22.46 3.97 7.63
C GLY A 199 22.16 5.38 8.12
N ASN A 200 21.90 5.58 9.43
CA ASN A 200 21.52 6.93 9.90
C ASN A 200 22.70 7.92 9.98
N ASN A 201 23.94 7.46 9.81
CA ASN A 201 25.11 8.33 9.63
C ASN A 201 25.20 8.94 8.22
N ILE A 202 24.41 8.44 7.26
CA ILE A 202 24.34 8.98 5.90
C ILE A 202 23.35 10.15 5.91
N ALA A 203 23.82 11.32 5.47
CA ALA A 203 23.09 12.57 5.59
C ALA A 203 21.72 12.54 4.88
N LEU A 204 20.71 13.08 5.56
CA LEU A 204 19.35 13.24 5.05
C LEU A 204 19.30 14.38 4.01
N GLY A 205 18.96 14.04 2.77
CA GLY A 205 18.60 15.05 1.76
C GLY A 205 19.73 15.55 0.87
N ASN A 206 20.87 14.86 0.78
CA ASN A 206 21.81 15.12 -0.31
C ASN A 206 21.22 14.54 -1.61
N PRO A 207 20.91 15.36 -2.64
CA PRO A 207 20.34 14.86 -3.90
C PRO A 207 21.28 13.95 -4.70
N ALA A 208 22.54 13.81 -4.29
CA ALA A 208 23.49 12.84 -4.82
C ALA A 208 24.00 11.95 -3.69
N ILE A 209 23.49 10.72 -3.62
CA ILE A 209 24.16 9.63 -2.90
C ILE A 209 25.43 9.32 -3.70
N THR A 210 26.59 9.52 -3.07
CA THR A 210 27.88 9.29 -3.71
C THR A 210 28.45 7.92 -3.31
N SER A 211 29.47 7.41 -3.98
CA SER A 211 30.15 6.15 -3.58
C SER A 211 30.77 6.21 -2.18
N LEU A 212 30.92 7.40 -1.59
CA LEU A 212 31.34 7.60 -0.20
C LEU A 212 30.20 7.33 0.81
N ASP A 213 28.94 7.31 0.37
CA ASP A 213 27.76 6.96 1.15
C ASP A 213 27.51 5.43 1.10
N THR A 214 28.58 4.65 1.15
CA THR A 214 28.53 3.19 1.17
C THR A 214 28.17 2.70 2.57
N SER A 215 27.02 2.03 2.67
CA SER A 215 26.54 1.45 3.93
C SER A 215 27.23 0.12 4.26
N MET A 216 27.63 -0.61 3.22
CA MET A 216 28.21 -1.93 3.32
C MET A 216 29.14 -2.15 2.15
N GLU A 217 30.37 -2.56 2.43
CA GLU A 217 31.36 -2.91 1.42
C GLU A 217 31.76 -4.38 1.62
N LEU A 218 31.27 -5.23 0.73
CA LEU A 218 31.68 -6.61 0.63
C LEU A 218 32.89 -6.71 -0.32
N SER A 219 34.03 -7.12 0.22
CA SER A 219 35.23 -7.38 -0.55
C SER A 219 35.81 -8.77 -0.25
N GLY A 220 36.71 -9.24 -1.11
CA GLY A 220 37.36 -10.53 -0.94
C GLY A 220 36.40 -11.71 -1.11
N THR A 221 36.22 -12.51 -0.06
CA THR A 221 35.38 -13.72 -0.03
C THR A 221 34.21 -13.56 0.95
N SER A 222 33.72 -12.33 1.09
CA SER A 222 32.64 -12.02 2.03
C SER A 222 31.31 -12.51 1.50
N LEU A 223 30.46 -13.01 2.39
CA LEU A 223 29.24 -13.69 2.00
C LEU A 223 28.08 -13.41 2.96
N ILE A 224 26.86 -13.43 2.41
CA ILE A 224 25.62 -13.46 3.17
C ILE A 224 24.80 -14.67 2.70
N HIS A 225 24.56 -15.64 3.55
CA HIS A 225 23.90 -16.91 3.21
C HIS A 225 22.63 -17.15 4.03
N ASN A 226 21.78 -18.06 3.53
CA ASN A 226 20.45 -18.36 4.07
C ASN A 226 20.35 -19.72 4.81
N ASN A 227 21.49 -20.31 5.15
CA ASN A 227 21.55 -21.60 5.82
C ASN A 227 22.71 -21.61 6.85
N TYR A 228 23.04 -22.76 7.42
CA TYR A 228 24.19 -22.90 8.34
C TYR A 228 25.30 -23.78 7.74
N GLU A 229 25.44 -23.77 6.41
CA GLU A 229 26.54 -24.46 5.75
C GLU A 229 27.89 -23.95 6.28
N GLY A 230 28.85 -24.86 6.45
CA GLY A 230 30.13 -24.55 7.08
C GLY A 230 30.12 -24.46 8.62
N MET A 231 28.97 -24.54 9.29
CA MET A 231 28.93 -24.59 10.76
C MET A 231 29.49 -25.92 11.29
N PRO A 232 30.44 -25.91 12.26
CA PRO A 232 30.93 -27.14 12.88
C PRO A 232 29.82 -27.97 13.53
N ASN A 233 29.83 -29.28 13.31
CA ASN A 233 28.78 -30.20 13.78
C ASN A 233 28.50 -30.10 15.28
N TYR A 234 29.55 -29.88 16.10
CA TYR A 234 29.38 -29.75 17.54
C TYR A 234 28.60 -28.49 17.94
N LEU A 235 28.68 -27.39 17.17
CA LEU A 235 27.85 -26.21 17.36
C LEU A 235 26.45 -26.43 16.81
N ARG A 236 26.35 -27.04 15.62
CA ARG A 236 25.06 -27.31 14.98
C ARG A 236 24.13 -28.17 15.83
N SER A 237 24.70 -29.12 16.59
CA SER A 237 23.97 -29.97 17.54
C SER A 237 23.37 -29.21 18.73
N ARG A 238 23.85 -28.00 19.03
CA ARG A 238 23.37 -27.17 20.14
C ARG A 238 22.30 -26.17 19.71
N VAL A 239 22.04 -26.06 18.41
CA VAL A 239 21.06 -25.12 17.85
C VAL A 239 19.86 -25.93 17.33
N PRO A 240 18.62 -25.53 17.64
CA PRO A 240 17.44 -26.12 17.04
C PRO A 240 17.50 -26.13 15.51
N ASN A 241 16.80 -27.07 14.88
CA ASN A 241 16.71 -27.08 13.43
C ASN A 241 16.00 -25.81 12.94
N PRO A 242 16.51 -25.18 11.87
CA PRO A 242 15.87 -24.02 11.26
C PRO A 242 14.53 -24.43 10.62
N SER A 243 13.68 -23.45 10.36
CA SER A 243 12.41 -23.66 9.66
C SER A 243 12.62 -24.27 8.27
N THR A 244 11.56 -24.85 7.71
CA THR A 244 11.57 -25.38 6.34
C THR A 244 10.66 -24.57 5.44
N THR A 245 11.00 -24.49 4.16
CA THR A 245 10.21 -23.85 3.11
C THR A 245 10.30 -24.65 1.81
N LEU A 246 9.37 -24.42 0.90
CA LEU A 246 9.32 -25.12 -0.38
C LEU A 246 10.10 -24.34 -1.44
N VAL A 247 11.11 -24.97 -2.05
CA VAL A 247 11.85 -24.43 -3.20
C VAL A 247 11.88 -25.50 -4.27
N GLY A 248 11.37 -25.18 -5.47
CA GLY A 248 11.33 -26.13 -6.59
C GLY A 248 10.58 -27.43 -6.29
N GLY A 249 9.54 -27.38 -5.45
CA GLY A 249 8.76 -28.57 -5.05
C GLY A 249 9.40 -29.44 -3.96
N LYS A 250 10.54 -29.02 -3.40
CA LYS A 250 11.26 -29.73 -2.33
C LYS A 250 11.26 -28.91 -1.04
N GLN A 251 11.05 -29.59 0.09
CA GLN A 251 11.20 -28.98 1.41
C GLN A 251 12.68 -28.82 1.75
N VAL A 252 13.10 -27.59 1.98
CA VAL A 252 14.48 -27.22 2.30
C VAL A 252 14.54 -26.38 3.58
N GLN A 253 15.65 -26.49 4.31
CA GLN A 253 15.92 -25.70 5.52
C GLN A 253 16.29 -24.26 5.14
N THR A 254 15.73 -23.29 5.86
CA THR A 254 15.93 -21.86 5.59
C THR A 254 16.07 -21.06 6.87
N LEU A 255 16.96 -20.05 6.86
CA LEU A 255 17.00 -19.00 7.89
C LEU A 255 16.05 -17.83 7.58
N SER A 256 15.33 -17.90 6.46
CA SER A 256 14.49 -16.83 5.94
C SER A 256 15.26 -15.52 5.77
N ALA A 257 16.52 -15.62 5.36
CA ALA A 257 17.51 -14.55 5.33
C ALA A 257 17.13 -13.48 4.30
N LYS A 258 17.11 -12.23 4.77
CA LYS A 258 16.83 -11.04 3.96
C LYS A 258 17.92 -10.02 4.15
N LEU A 259 18.32 -9.35 3.07
CA LEU A 259 19.16 -8.17 3.11
C LEU A 259 18.29 -6.92 2.99
N ARG A 260 18.38 -6.02 3.97
CA ARG A 260 17.60 -4.77 4.02
C ARG A 260 18.51 -3.60 4.30
N VAL A 261 18.53 -2.64 3.40
CA VAL A 261 19.31 -1.41 3.54
C VAL A 261 18.39 -0.22 3.32
N LYS A 262 18.11 0.50 4.42
CA LYS A 262 17.25 1.68 4.40
C LYS A 262 17.95 2.86 3.73
N ARG A 263 19.26 3.01 3.96
CA ARG A 263 20.09 4.10 3.42
C ARG A 263 21.51 3.63 3.13
N GLY A 264 22.02 4.16 2.03
CA GLY A 264 23.39 3.95 1.55
C GLY A 264 23.46 2.92 0.43
N LEU A 265 24.55 2.99 -0.31
CA LEU A 265 24.87 2.03 -1.38
C LEU A 265 25.45 0.75 -0.77
N ILE A 266 25.39 -0.34 -1.53
CA ILE A 266 26.10 -1.58 -1.23
C ILE A 266 27.20 -1.77 -2.27
N GLY A 267 28.44 -1.77 -1.82
CA GLY A 267 29.62 -2.09 -2.59
C GLY A 267 29.87 -3.60 -2.63
N MET A 268 30.04 -4.17 -3.82
CA MET A 268 30.45 -5.57 -3.98
C MET A 268 31.65 -5.67 -4.91
N SER A 269 32.71 -6.33 -4.45
CA SER A 269 33.94 -6.57 -5.22
C SER A 269 34.56 -7.94 -4.90
N GLY A 270 35.48 -8.40 -5.74
CA GLY A 270 36.13 -9.70 -5.58
C GLY A 270 35.17 -10.88 -5.82
N ASN A 271 35.27 -11.91 -4.97
CA ASN A 271 34.40 -13.09 -4.97
C ASN A 271 33.34 -12.98 -3.85
N SER A 272 32.81 -11.78 -3.63
CA SER A 272 31.75 -11.56 -2.65
C SER A 272 30.39 -12.02 -3.18
N GLU A 273 29.52 -12.50 -2.30
CA GLU A 273 28.23 -13.06 -2.69
C GLU A 273 27.12 -12.81 -1.67
N ILE A 274 25.88 -12.75 -2.16
CA ILE A 274 24.68 -12.54 -1.35
C ILE A 274 23.65 -13.57 -1.81
N GLY A 275 23.58 -14.68 -1.09
CA GLY A 275 22.95 -15.92 -1.50
C GLY A 275 23.72 -16.64 -2.59
N GLU A 276 23.33 -17.88 -2.85
CA GLU A 276 23.87 -18.69 -3.94
C GLU A 276 22.73 -19.36 -4.73
N PRO A 277 23.01 -19.83 -5.96
CA PRO A 277 22.08 -20.69 -6.69
C PRO A 277 21.73 -21.95 -5.88
N ASN A 278 20.45 -22.31 -5.85
CA ASN A 278 20.00 -23.43 -5.04
C ASN A 278 20.57 -24.76 -5.55
N ASN A 279 21.15 -25.59 -4.67
CA ASN A 279 21.66 -26.90 -5.06
C ASN A 279 20.57 -27.97 -4.88
N PRO A 280 20.06 -28.60 -5.95
CA PRO A 280 18.99 -29.60 -5.83
C PRO A 280 19.41 -30.85 -5.05
N ALA A 281 20.71 -31.11 -4.92
CA ALA A 281 21.26 -32.29 -4.26
C ALA A 281 21.21 -32.22 -2.72
N ASN A 282 21.09 -31.04 -2.12
CA ASN A 282 21.04 -30.87 -0.67
C ASN A 282 19.63 -30.45 -0.19
N ASN A 283 19.44 -30.37 1.13
CA ASN A 283 18.17 -29.96 1.74
C ASN A 283 18.29 -28.57 2.38
N LEU A 284 19.16 -27.72 1.85
CA LEU A 284 19.37 -26.35 2.31
C LEU A 284 18.79 -25.39 1.28
N LYS A 285 18.38 -24.21 1.74
CA LYS A 285 18.06 -23.10 0.88
C LYS A 285 19.27 -22.18 0.81
N GLU A 286 19.80 -21.98 -0.38
CA GLU A 286 20.94 -21.09 -0.63
C GLU A 286 20.48 -19.71 -1.13
N LEU A 287 19.32 -19.65 -1.78
CA LEU A 287 18.71 -18.42 -2.26
C LEU A 287 18.28 -17.51 -1.09
N MET A 288 18.48 -16.20 -1.23
CA MET A 288 17.93 -15.20 -0.31
C MET A 288 16.41 -15.10 -0.42
N ASP A 289 15.73 -14.80 0.68
CA ASP A 289 14.27 -14.57 0.72
C ASP A 289 13.88 -13.18 0.22
N GLY A 290 14.84 -12.26 0.13
CA GLY A 290 14.61 -10.93 -0.40
C GLY A 290 15.81 -10.02 -0.20
N ILE A 291 16.03 -9.15 -1.18
CA ILE A 291 17.08 -8.14 -1.15
C ILE A 291 16.43 -6.79 -1.43
N TYR A 292 16.47 -5.90 -0.44
CA TYR A 292 15.80 -4.61 -0.45
C TYR A 292 16.81 -3.50 -0.16
N VAL A 293 17.19 -2.77 -1.20
CA VAL A 293 18.22 -1.73 -1.13
C VAL A 293 17.65 -0.45 -1.72
N ASN A 294 17.36 0.54 -0.87
CA ASN A 294 16.65 1.74 -1.32
C ASN A 294 17.47 2.63 -2.28
N HIS A 295 18.80 2.64 -2.11
CA HIS A 295 19.68 3.53 -2.87
C HIS A 295 20.46 2.83 -3.99
N GLY A 296 20.38 1.50 -4.07
CA GLY A 296 21.05 0.69 -5.10
C GLY A 296 22.46 0.23 -4.72
N TRP A 297 23.22 -0.15 -5.75
CA TRP A 297 24.50 -0.84 -5.65
C TRP A 297 25.64 0.03 -6.20
N THR A 298 26.86 -0.22 -5.74
CA THR A 298 28.10 0.40 -6.24
C THR A 298 29.20 -0.65 -6.40
N GLY A 299 30.26 -0.33 -7.14
CA GLY A 299 31.40 -1.21 -7.37
C GLY A 299 32.60 -0.42 -7.85
#